data_AF-A0A7V0X8D4-F1
#
_entry.id   AF-A0A7V0X8D4-F1
#
_cell.length_a   1.000
_cell.length_b   1.000
_cell.length_c   1.000
_cell.angle_alpha   90.00
_cell.angle_beta   90.00
_cell.angle_gamma   90.00
#
_symmetry.space_group_name_H-M   'P 1'
#
loop_
_entity.id
_entity.type
_entity.pdbx_description
1 polymer ?
#
loop_
_entity_poly.entity_id
_entity_poly.type
_entity_poly.pdbx_seq_one_letter_code
_entity_poly.pdbx_strand_id
1 'polypeptide(L)' 'MATILEKEFNAVFKMPINGFDAVFMDFEISGVKMLLGWAIWSGVFVMCRNSKNNDVVEKIKTFFEDEYLKNYSPEE' A
#
# COMPACT_ATOMS: atom_id res chain seq x y z
N MET A 1 -7.08 3.62 -4.33
CA MET A 1 -5.99 2.83 -3.71
C MET A 1 -6.45 2.11 -2.45
N ALA A 2 -6.95 2.80 -1.42
CA ALA A 2 -7.52 2.13 -0.22
C ALA A 2 -8.65 1.14 -0.57
N THR A 3 -9.64 1.57 -1.36
CA THR A 3 -10.76 0.72 -1.81
C THR A 3 -10.35 -0.51 -2.63
N ILE A 4 -9.20 -0.45 -3.30
CA ILE A 4 -8.66 -1.58 -4.09
C ILE A 4 -8.08 -2.62 -3.13
N LEU A 5 -7.29 -2.17 -2.16
CA LEU A 5 -6.73 -3.03 -1.14
C LEU A 5 -7.82 -3.66 -0.24
N GLU A 6 -8.91 -2.94 0.05
CA GLU A 6 -10.08 -3.48 0.76
C GLU A 6 -10.69 -4.67 0.00
N LYS A 7 -10.83 -4.55 -1.32
CA LYS A 7 -11.45 -5.59 -2.16
C LYS A 7 -10.53 -6.77 -2.43
N GLU A 8 -9.28 -6.50 -2.81
CA GLU A 8 -8.34 -7.52 -3.28
C GLU A 8 -7.66 -8.28 -2.12
N PHE A 9 -7.46 -7.62 -0.99
CA PHE A 9 -6.72 -8.19 0.13
C PHE A 9 -7.53 -8.30 1.42
N ASN A 10 -8.83 -8.00 1.36
CA ASN A 10 -9.71 -7.92 2.53
C ASN A 10 -9.11 -7.01 3.63
N ALA A 11 -8.45 -5.92 3.18
CA ALA A 11 -7.73 -5.03 4.07
C ALA A 11 -8.71 -4.21 4.92
N VAL A 12 -8.43 -4.09 6.21
CA VAL A 12 -9.19 -3.21 7.12
C VAL A 12 -8.37 -1.97 7.40
N PHE A 13 -8.82 -0.81 6.89
CA PHE A 13 -8.12 0.46 7.06
C PHE A 13 -8.52 1.19 8.34
N LYS A 14 -7.54 1.88 8.93
CA LYS A 14 -7.77 2.88 9.97
C LYS A 14 -7.77 4.28 9.36
N MET A 15 -8.20 5.27 10.15
CA MET A 15 -8.14 6.67 9.71
C MET A 15 -6.71 7.05 9.32
N PRO A 16 -6.55 7.77 8.19
CA PRO A 16 -5.24 8.26 7.78
C PRO A 16 -4.71 9.29 8.77
N ILE A 17 -3.40 9.26 8.98
CA ILE A 17 -2.65 10.30 9.67
C ILE A 17 -2.04 11.19 8.59
N ASN A 18 -2.60 12.39 8.45
CA ASN A 18 -2.09 13.40 7.53
C ASN A 18 -0.95 14.17 8.20
N GLY A 19 0.28 13.89 7.79
CA GLY A 19 1.45 14.72 8.09
C GLY A 19 1.63 15.84 7.06
N PHE A 20 2.61 16.71 7.30
CA PHE A 20 2.94 17.82 6.40
C PHE A 20 3.50 17.34 5.06
N ASP A 21 4.42 16.36 5.09
CA ASP A 21 5.12 15.85 3.90
C ASP A 21 4.70 14.43 3.49
N ALA A 22 3.86 13.78 4.30
CA ALA A 22 3.46 12.41 4.10
C ALA A 22 2.09 12.10 4.70
N VAL A 23 1.33 11.25 4.02
CA VAL A 23 0.10 10.66 4.53
C VAL A 23 0.37 9.21 4.85
N PHE A 24 -0.01 8.78 6.05
CA PHE A 24 0.14 7.39 6.50
C PHE A 24 -1.23 6.79 6.80
N MET A 25 -1.38 5.51 6.55
CA MET A 25 -2.61 4.78 6.84
C MET A 25 -2.25 3.39 7.33
N ASP A 26 -2.64 3.09 8.56
CA ASP A 26 -2.56 1.73 9.09
C ASP A 26 -3.65 0.87 8.46
N PHE A 27 -3.31 -0.37 8.13
CA PHE A 27 -4.28 -1.37 7.71
C PHE A 27 -3.89 -2.77 8.16
N GLU A 28 -4.84 -3.70 8.07
CA GLU A 28 -4.62 -5.09 8.46
C GLU A 28 -5.08 -6.04 7.37
N ILE A 29 -4.26 -7.04 7.04
CA ILE A 29 -4.61 -8.16 6.15
C ILE A 29 -4.41 -9.45 6.93
N SER A 30 -5.46 -10.24 7.12
CA SER A 30 -5.39 -11.56 7.77
C SER A 30 -4.66 -11.55 9.13
N GLY A 31 -4.87 -10.53 9.96
CA GLY A 31 -4.19 -10.39 11.26
C GLY A 31 -2.84 -9.65 11.20
N VAL A 32 -2.33 -9.35 10.01
CA VAL A 32 -1.03 -8.72 9.81
C VAL A 32 -1.18 -7.20 9.71
N LYS A 33 -0.66 -6.50 10.71
CA LYS A 33 -0.64 -5.03 10.75
C LYS A 33 0.40 -4.46 9.79
N MET A 34 -0.05 -3.59 8.90
CA MET A 34 0.76 -2.96 7.87
C MET A 34 0.51 -1.46 7.83
N LEU A 35 1.44 -0.75 7.21
CA LEU A 35 1.42 0.69 7.03
C LEU A 35 1.53 0.99 5.54
N LEU A 36 0.54 1.69 5.01
CA LEU A 36 0.60 2.31 3.69
C LEU A 36 1.01 3.77 3.91
N GLY A 37 2.03 4.22 3.20
CA GLY A 37 2.44 5.61 3.22
C GLY A 37 2.53 6.19 1.83
N TRP A 38 2.23 7.48 1.71
CA TRP A 38 2.56 8.27 0.54
C TRP A 38 3.33 9.49 1.01
N ALA A 39 4.59 9.59 0.60
CA ALA A 39 5.43 10.76 0.86
C ALA A 39 5.66 11.52 -0.43
N ILE A 40 5.58 12.85 -0.37
CA ILE A 40 5.70 13.73 -1.54
C ILE A 40 7.02 13.48 -2.29
N TRP A 41 8.08 13.13 -1.57
CA TRP A 41 9.44 12.96 -2.10
C TRP A 41 9.76 11.54 -2.60
N SER A 42 9.06 10.52 -2.11
CA SER A 42 9.41 9.11 -2.38
C SER A 42 8.25 8.27 -2.91
N GLY A 43 7.08 8.87 -3.13
CA GLY A 43 5.90 8.19 -3.67
C GLY A 43 5.23 7.27 -2.64
N VAL A 44 4.51 6.28 -3.16
CA VAL A 44 3.77 5.29 -2.34
C VAL A 44 4.72 4.20 -1.85
N PHE A 45 4.62 3.84 -0.58
CA PHE A 45 5.35 2.73 0.01
C PHE A 45 4.47 1.92 0.96
N VAL A 46 4.81 0.65 1.13
CA VAL A 46 4.14 -0.26 2.06
C VAL A 46 5.17 -0.84 3.00
N MET A 47 4.86 -0.85 4.30
CA MET A 47 5.73 -1.40 5.33
C MET A 47 4.97 -2.41 6.17
N CYS A 48 5.68 -3.46 6.59
CA CYS A 48 5.21 -4.40 7.62
C CYS A 48 6.17 -4.38 8.80
N ARG A 49 5.64 -4.56 10.02
CA ARG A 49 6.45 -4.56 11.25
C ARG A 49 7.34 -5.80 11.43
N ASN A 50 7.09 -6.89 10.69
CA ASN A 50 7.79 -8.16 10.88
C ASN A 50 8.18 -8.79 9.54
N SER A 51 9.43 -9.25 9.43
CA SER A 51 9.98 -9.91 8.23
C SER A 51 9.29 -11.22 7.87
N LYS A 52 8.57 -11.85 8.82
CA LYS A 52 7.73 -13.04 8.55
C LYS A 52 6.60 -12.79 7.54
N ASN A 53 6.29 -11.53 7.24
CA ASN A 53 5.20 -11.15 6.34
C ASN A 53 5.70 -10.50 5.05
N ASN A 54 6.98 -10.68 4.71
CA ASN A 54 7.56 -10.15 3.47
C ASN A 54 6.75 -10.59 2.24
N ASP A 55 6.27 -11.83 2.22
CA ASP A 55 5.44 -12.36 1.12
C ASP A 55 4.17 -11.53 0.86
N VAL A 56 3.58 -10.94 1.91
CA VAL A 56 2.38 -10.08 1.78
C VAL A 56 2.76 -8.73 1.20
N VAL A 57 3.89 -8.17 1.64
CA VAL A 57 4.44 -6.92 1.10
C VAL A 57 4.78 -7.09 -0.37
N GLU A 58 5.39 -8.21 -0.74
CA GLU A 58 5.76 -8.53 -2.11
C GLU A 58 4.53 -8.69 -3.01
N LYS A 59 3.47 -9.36 -2.54
CA LYS A 59 2.19 -9.43 -3.26
C LYS A 59 1.58 -8.07 -3.53
N ILE A 60 1.59 -7.18 -2.53
CA ILE A 60 1.06 -5.82 -2.70
C ILE A 60 1.93 -5.00 -3.65
N LYS A 61 3.26 -5.16 -3.58
CA LYS A 61 4.19 -4.54 -4.51
C LYS A 61 3.90 -4.99 -5.95
N THR A 62 3.84 -6.30 -6.21
CA THR A 62 3.54 -6.84 -7.55
C THR A 62 2.17 -6.38 -8.05
N PHE A 63 1.16 -6.36 -7.17
CA PHE A 63 -0.16 -5.83 -7.51
C PHE A 63 -0.09 -4.37 -7.95
N PHE A 64 0.64 -3.52 -7.22
CA PHE A 64 0.84 -2.14 -7.62
C PHE A 64 1.62 -2.01 -8.92
N GLU A 65 2.70 -2.76 -9.11
CA GLU A 65 3.45 -2.75 -10.37
C GLU A 65 2.57 -3.16 -11.56
N ASP A 66 1.77 -4.22 -11.43
CA ASP A 66 0.89 -4.70 -12.50
C ASP A 66 -0.26 -3.74 -12.83
N GLU A 67 -0.92 -3.17 -11.82
CA GLU A 67 -2.00 -2.18 -12.00
C GLU A 67 -1.46 -0.84 -12.51
N TYR A 68 -0.28 -0.42 -12.05
CA TYR A 68 0.34 0.83 -12.46
C TYR A 68 0.86 0.71 -13.91
N LEU A 69 1.47 -0.41 -14.29
CA LEU A 69 1.94 -0.63 -15.67
C LEU A 69 0.79 -0.82 -16.68
N LYS A 70 -0.36 -1.37 -16.26
CA LYS A 70 -1.53 -1.52 -17.14
C LYS A 70 -2.29 -0.21 -17.38
N ASN A 71 -2.32 0.69 -16.38
CA ASN A 71 -3.09 1.92 -16.45
C ASN A 71 -2.23 3.17 -16.74
N TYR A 72 -0.91 3.07 -16.63
CA TYR A 72 0.06 4.06 -17.07
C TYR A 72 1.00 3.40 -18.10
N SER A 73 0.51 3.17 -19.32
CA SER A 73 1.40 3.30 -20.48
C SER A 73 1.66 4.79 -20.61
N PRO A 74 2.90 5.29 -20.44
CA PRO A 74 3.19 6.66 -20.84
C PRO A 74 2.89 6.72 -22.34
N GLU A 75 1.84 7.44 -22.73
CA GLU A 75 1.72 7.88 -24.10
C GLU A 75 3.01 8.68 -24.40
N GLU A 76 3.79 8.17 -25.35
CA GLU A 76 5.00 8.81 -25.89
C GLU A 76 4.71 10.21 -26.45
#